data_AF-A0A2D4J9G8-F1
#
_entry.id   AF-A0A2D4J9G8-F1
#
_cell.length_a   1.000
_cell.length_b   1.000
_cell.length_c   1.000
_cell.angle_alpha   90.00
_cell.angle_beta   90.00
_cell.angle_gamma   90.00
#
_symmetry.space_group_name_H-M   'P 1'
#
loop_
_entity.id
_entity.type
_entity.pdbx_description
1 polymer ?
#
loop_
_entity_poly.entity_id
_entity_poly.type
_entity_poly.pdbx_seq_one_letter_code
_entity_poly.pdbx_strand_id
1 'polypeptide(L)'
;APEFSKFLNTPEVDEPIIVLASSSAIPGEAEEGLKPEEKRAELALRRAHVSDAWAIRAATTASFVTRSSLRWLHHLRDTIPASNIRAHQDVAKLIATAEFSADTTFNVVKFSSRAIASQIAARRLLWLRHWQA
;
A
#
# COMPACT_ATOMS: atom_id res chain seq x y z
N ALA A 1 12.18 9.13 6.26
CA ALA A 1 11.63 9.65 5.00
C ALA A 1 10.13 9.94 5.14
N PRO A 2 9.77 11.07 5.77
CA PRO A 2 8.37 11.44 6.05
C PRO A 2 7.54 11.72 4.77
N GLU A 3 8.20 12.13 3.69
CA GLU A 3 7.56 12.42 2.40
C GLU A 3 6.87 11.19 1.77
N PHE A 4 7.42 9.98 1.94
CA PHE A 4 6.82 8.78 1.35
C PHE A 4 5.47 8.40 1.96
N SER A 5 5.25 8.74 3.24
CA SER A 5 3.99 8.48 3.92
C SER A 5 2.83 9.27 3.31
N LYS A 6 3.12 10.48 2.77
CA LYS A 6 2.11 11.33 2.14
C LYS A 6 1.50 10.68 0.89
N PHE A 7 2.29 9.94 0.11
CA PHE A 7 1.80 9.23 -1.09
C PHE A 7 0.85 8.07 -0.77
N LEU A 8 0.81 7.61 0.48
CA LEU A 8 -0.11 6.55 0.92
C LEU A 8 -1.45 7.10 1.42
N ASN A 9 -1.57 8.43 1.56
CA ASN A 9 -2.86 9.03 1.90
C ASN A 9 -3.76 9.05 0.67
N THR A 10 -5.06 8.87 0.89
CA THR A 10 -6.05 9.00 -0.18
C THR A 10 -6.03 10.45 -0.66
N PRO A 11 -5.79 10.73 -1.95
CA PRO A 11 -5.76 12.11 -2.44
C PRO A 11 -7.16 12.73 -2.35
N GLU A 12 -7.20 13.96 -1.88
CA GLU A 12 -8.40 14.80 -1.90
C GLU A 12 -8.70 15.25 -3.34
N VAL A 13 -9.97 15.55 -3.60
CA VAL A 13 -10.41 16.08 -4.89
C VAL A 13 -10.38 17.59 -4.79
N ASP A 14 -9.83 18.26 -5.80
CA ASP A 14 -9.73 19.72 -5.78
C ASP A 14 -11.12 20.37 -5.81
N GLU A 15 -11.29 21.46 -5.05
CA GLU A 15 -12.56 22.20 -4.92
C GLU A 15 -13.21 22.57 -6.26
N PRO A 16 -12.49 23.06 -7.29
CA PRO A 16 -13.11 23.38 -8.58
C PRO A 16 -13.74 22.16 -9.27
N ILE A 17 -13.17 20.97 -9.08
CA ILE A 17 -13.69 19.72 -9.64
C ILE A 17 -14.96 19.29 -8.90
N ILE A 18 -14.99 19.47 -7.58
CA ILE A 18 -16.16 19.20 -6.74
C ILE A 18 -17.34 20.09 -7.16
N VAL A 19 -17.08 21.38 -7.37
CA VAL A 19 -18.09 22.34 -7.83
C VAL A 19 -18.63 21.95 -9.21
N LEU A 20 -17.78 21.50 -10.13
CA LEU A 20 -18.19 21.06 -11.47
C LEU A 20 -19.07 19.80 -11.46
N ALA A 21 -18.80 18.87 -10.54
CA ALA A 21 -19.64 17.69 -10.34
C ALA A 21 -20.98 18.03 -9.66
N SER A 22 -21.10 19.21 -9.05
CA SER A 22 -22.27 19.62 -8.27
C SER A 22 -23.26 20.42 -9.12
N SER A 23 -24.49 19.92 -9.24
CA SER A 23 -25.58 20.66 -9.90
C SER A 23 -26.14 21.80 -9.02
N SER A 24 -25.67 21.96 -7.78
CA SER A 24 -26.15 22.95 -6.79
C SER A 24 -25.04 23.94 -6.45
N ALA A 25 -25.37 25.23 -6.36
CA ALA A 25 -24.47 26.31 -5.98
C ALA A 25 -24.23 26.42 -4.46
N ILE A 26 -24.76 25.48 -3.67
CA ILE A 26 -24.61 25.45 -2.21
C ILE A 26 -23.46 24.48 -1.87
N PRO A 27 -22.43 24.92 -1.12
CA PRO A 27 -21.35 24.03 -0.69
C PRO A 27 -21.94 22.99 0.26
N GLY A 28 -22.06 21.76 -0.24
CA GLY A 28 -22.43 20.58 0.51
C GLY A 28 -21.29 19.57 0.55
N GLU A 29 -21.50 18.37 1.10
CA GLU A 29 -20.45 17.34 1.08
C GLU A 29 -20.00 17.10 -0.37
N ALA A 30 -18.68 16.98 -0.61
CA ALA A 30 -18.11 16.91 -1.96
C ALA A 30 -18.77 15.88 -2.90
N GLU A 31 -19.35 14.82 -2.31
CA GLU A 31 -20.03 13.74 -3.01
C GLU A 31 -21.50 14.04 -3.35
N GLU A 32 -22.08 15.16 -2.90
CA GLU A 32 -23.49 15.50 -3.14
C GLU A 32 -23.84 15.67 -4.62
N GLY A 33 -22.89 16.16 -5.42
CA GLY A 33 -23.03 16.30 -6.87
C GLY A 33 -23.04 14.99 -7.67
N LEU A 34 -22.46 13.91 -7.11
CA LEU A 34 -22.35 12.64 -7.80
C LEU A 34 -23.68 11.86 -7.82
N LYS A 35 -23.89 11.09 -8.88
CA LYS A 35 -25.01 10.13 -8.90
C LYS A 35 -24.83 9.07 -7.81
N PRO A 36 -25.89 8.44 -7.29
CA PRO A 36 -25.76 7.42 -6.23
C PRO A 36 -24.78 6.28 -6.55
N GLU A 37 -24.74 5.85 -7.82
CA GLU A 37 -23.79 4.84 -8.29
C GLU A 37 -22.34 5.33 -8.27
N GLU A 38 -22.13 6.60 -8.63
CA GLU A 38 -20.81 7.24 -8.64
C GLU A 38 -20.30 7.47 -7.22
N LYS A 39 -21.17 7.87 -6.27
CA LYS A 39 -20.82 7.93 -4.83
C LYS A 39 -20.36 6.58 -4.31
N ARG A 40 -21.10 5.50 -4.66
CA ARG A 40 -20.75 4.14 -4.26
C ARG A 40 -19.40 3.71 -4.85
N ALA A 41 -19.12 4.07 -6.10
CA ALA A 41 -17.85 3.79 -6.75
C ALA A 41 -16.69 4.59 -6.12
N GLU A 42 -16.85 5.89 -5.86
CA GLU A 42 -15.85 6.72 -5.16
C GLU A 42 -15.54 6.15 -3.77
N LEU A 43 -16.56 5.80 -2.98
CA LEU A 43 -16.38 5.19 -1.67
C LEU A 43 -15.62 3.86 -1.76
N ALA A 44 -15.94 3.01 -2.73
CA ALA A 44 -15.24 1.75 -2.95
C ALA A 44 -13.77 1.98 -3.31
N LEU A 45 -13.48 2.93 -4.20
CA LEU A 45 -12.12 3.30 -4.61
C LEU A 45 -11.31 3.86 -3.43
N ARG A 46 -11.89 4.72 -2.58
CA ARG A 46 -11.23 5.23 -1.37
C ARG A 46 -10.92 4.13 -0.36
N ARG A 47 -11.85 3.22 -0.12
CA ARG A 47 -11.63 2.08 0.79
C ARG A 47 -10.54 1.15 0.27
N ALA A 48 -10.53 0.87 -1.04
CA ALA A 48 -9.49 0.08 -1.68
C ALA A 48 -8.11 0.74 -1.54
N HIS A 49 -8.01 2.05 -1.77
CA HIS A 49 -6.77 2.83 -1.57
C HIS A 49 -6.26 2.72 -0.14
N VAL A 50 -7.11 2.94 0.85
CA VAL A 50 -6.71 2.85 2.27
C VAL A 50 -6.23 1.42 2.61
N SER A 51 -6.91 0.40 2.09
CA SER A 51 -6.52 -0.99 2.28
C SER A 51 -5.14 -1.28 1.69
N ASP A 52 -4.88 -0.88 0.45
CA ASP A 52 -3.57 -1.05 -0.20
C ASP A 52 -2.46 -0.23 0.46
N ALA A 53 -2.80 0.96 0.95
CA ALA A 53 -1.86 1.78 1.73
C ALA A 53 -1.43 1.08 3.02
N TRP A 54 -2.37 0.43 3.72
CA TRP A 54 -2.05 -0.41 4.88
C TRP A 54 -1.23 -1.65 4.50
N ALA A 55 -1.55 -2.29 3.38
CA ALA A 55 -0.76 -3.41 2.87
C ALA A 55 0.70 -3.00 2.60
N ILE A 56 0.94 -1.83 1.99
CA ILE A 56 2.29 -1.30 1.78
C ILE A 56 3.02 -1.06 3.10
N ARG A 57 2.37 -0.42 4.08
CA ARG A 57 2.97 -0.17 5.42
C ARG A 57 3.36 -1.47 6.11
N ALA A 58 2.43 -2.42 6.18
CA ALA A 58 2.65 -3.72 6.81
C ALA A 58 3.75 -4.52 6.10
N ALA A 59 3.68 -4.62 4.78
CA ALA A 59 4.65 -5.36 3.97
C ALA A 59 6.05 -4.76 4.04
N THR A 60 6.17 -3.43 3.99
CA THR A 60 7.46 -2.75 4.14
C THR A 60 8.07 -3.01 5.52
N THR A 61 7.25 -2.96 6.56
CA THR A 61 7.69 -3.22 7.95
C THR A 61 8.14 -4.67 8.11
N ALA A 62 7.32 -5.63 7.65
CA ALA A 62 7.66 -7.05 7.67
C ALA A 62 8.96 -7.32 6.91
N SER A 63 9.08 -6.81 5.68
CA SER A 63 10.27 -6.95 4.85
C SER A 63 11.53 -6.39 5.53
N PHE A 64 11.43 -5.21 6.14
CA PHE A 64 12.53 -4.59 6.88
C PHE A 64 12.95 -5.41 8.11
N VAL A 65 11.98 -5.84 8.94
CA VAL A 65 12.25 -6.64 10.14
C VAL A 65 12.87 -7.98 9.77
N THR A 66 12.34 -8.66 8.73
CA THR A 66 12.89 -9.94 8.26
C THR A 66 14.31 -9.78 7.71
N ARG A 67 14.61 -8.73 6.94
CA ARG A 67 15.99 -8.48 6.48
C ARG A 67 16.91 -8.13 7.65
N SER A 68 16.42 -7.42 8.65
CA SER A 68 17.20 -7.09 9.85
C SER A 68 17.51 -8.34 10.68
N SER A 69 16.56 -9.26 10.80
CA SER A 69 16.75 -10.50 11.56
C SER A 69 17.76 -11.46 10.92
N LEU A 70 18.00 -11.38 9.61
CA LEU A 70 19.07 -12.13 8.94
C LEU A 70 20.44 -11.87 9.56
N ARG A 71 20.73 -10.64 10.00
CA ARG A 71 22.00 -10.33 10.68
C ARG A 71 22.18 -11.16 11.94
N TRP A 72 21.11 -11.33 12.72
CA TRP A 72 21.13 -12.15 13.93
C TRP A 72 21.18 -13.64 13.60
N LEU A 73 20.51 -14.10 12.54
CA LEU A 73 20.59 -15.49 12.09
C LEU A 73 22.00 -15.87 11.61
N HIS A 74 22.67 -15.00 10.86
CA HIS A 74 24.07 -15.20 10.48
C HIS A 74 24.97 -15.24 11.72
N HIS A 75 24.83 -14.28 12.63
CA HIS A 75 25.60 -14.28 13.87
C HIS A 75 25.38 -15.55 14.70
N LEU A 76 24.12 -16.02 14.80
CA LEU A 76 23.77 -17.25 15.48
C LEU A 76 24.46 -18.45 14.83
N ARG A 77 24.42 -18.57 13.50
CA ARG A 77 25.10 -19.63 12.75
C ARG A 77 26.60 -19.65 13.06
N ASP A 78 27.24 -18.49 13.06
CA ASP A 78 28.69 -18.38 13.26
C ASP A 78 29.11 -18.68 14.71
N THR A 79 28.19 -18.53 15.67
CA THR A 79 28.44 -18.80 17.10
C THR A 79 28.19 -20.28 17.47
N ILE A 80 27.38 -21.00 16.70
CA ILE A 80 27.09 -22.43 16.95
C ILE A 80 28.36 -23.27 16.70
N PRO A 81 28.76 -24.13 17.65
CA PRO A 81 29.88 -25.04 17.45
C PRO A 81 29.72 -25.88 16.17
N ALA A 82 30.78 -25.99 15.37
CA ALA A 82 30.76 -26.71 14.09
C ALA A 82 30.37 -28.19 14.21
N SER A 83 30.55 -28.79 15.39
CA SER A 83 30.10 -30.16 15.68
C SER A 83 28.59 -30.32 15.68
N ASN A 84 27.83 -29.24 15.90
CA ASN A 84 26.37 -29.28 15.90
C ASN A 84 25.80 -29.09 14.49
N ILE A 85 25.98 -30.11 13.65
CA ILE A 85 25.57 -30.13 12.24
C ILE A 85 24.07 -29.82 12.10
N ARG A 86 23.23 -30.37 13.00
CA ARG A 86 21.78 -30.16 12.96
C ARG A 86 21.41 -28.69 13.15
N ALA A 87 21.99 -28.04 14.17
CA ALA A 87 21.71 -26.63 14.42
C ALA A 87 22.16 -25.74 13.26
N HIS A 88 23.31 -26.04 12.64
CA HIS A 88 23.76 -25.35 11.42
C HIS A 88 22.76 -25.51 10.25
N GLN A 89 22.25 -26.72 10.03
CA GLN A 89 21.24 -26.98 8.99
C GLN A 89 19.92 -26.24 9.27
N ASP A 90 19.46 -26.22 10.51
CA ASP A 90 18.21 -25.57 10.87
C ASP A 90 18.32 -24.05 10.76
N VAL A 91 19.44 -23.45 11.18
CA VAL A 91 19.68 -22.01 10.97
C VAL A 91 19.80 -21.68 9.48
N ALA A 92 20.42 -22.53 8.67
CA ALA A 92 20.47 -22.34 7.21
C ALA A 92 19.06 -22.32 6.58
N LYS A 93 18.15 -23.20 7.02
CA LYS A 93 16.74 -23.17 6.59
C LYS A 93 16.03 -21.90 7.02
N LEU A 94 16.28 -21.42 8.25
CA LEU A 94 15.71 -20.17 8.74
C LEU A 94 16.20 -18.96 7.94
N ILE A 95 17.49 -18.90 7.57
CA ILE A 95 18.06 -17.87 6.70
C ILE A 95 17.33 -17.88 5.35
N ALA A 96 17.26 -19.03 4.67
CA ALA A 96 16.58 -19.15 3.39
C ALA A 96 15.09 -18.75 3.47
N THR A 97 14.42 -19.11 4.57
CA THR A 97 13.01 -18.76 4.82
C THR A 97 12.83 -17.25 5.04
N ALA A 98 13.75 -16.62 5.77
CA ALA A 98 13.73 -15.19 6.00
C ALA A 98 14.02 -14.41 4.71
N GLU A 99 15.01 -14.82 3.91
CA GLU A 99 15.27 -14.22 2.58
C GLU A 99 14.03 -14.28 1.69
N PHE A 100 13.42 -15.46 1.56
CA PHE A 100 12.20 -15.65 0.78
C PHE A 100 11.02 -14.80 1.30
N SER A 101 10.84 -14.72 2.62
CA SER A 101 9.77 -13.94 3.25
C SER A 101 9.96 -12.43 3.03
N ALA A 102 11.20 -11.95 3.11
CA ALA A 102 11.53 -10.55 2.83
C ALA A 102 11.24 -10.16 1.37
N ASP A 103 11.51 -11.05 0.42
CA ASP A 103 11.25 -10.79 -1.00
C ASP A 103 9.77 -10.92 -1.35
N THR A 104 9.08 -11.90 -0.75
CA THR A 104 7.63 -12.06 -0.93
C THR A 104 6.86 -10.86 -0.38
N THR A 105 7.23 -10.37 0.80
CA THR A 105 6.62 -9.15 1.36
C THR A 105 6.94 -7.92 0.50
N PHE A 106 8.12 -7.83 -0.10
CA PHE A 106 8.42 -6.75 -1.04
C PHE A 106 7.56 -6.80 -2.32
N ASN A 107 7.20 -8.00 -2.81
CA ASN A 107 6.27 -8.13 -3.93
C ASN A 107 4.88 -7.56 -3.61
N VAL A 108 4.40 -7.70 -2.36
CA VAL A 108 3.14 -7.07 -1.92
C VAL A 108 3.19 -5.56 -2.10
N VAL A 109 4.30 -4.91 -1.71
CA VAL A 109 4.49 -3.46 -1.91
C VAL A 109 4.34 -3.10 -3.39
N LYS A 110 4.95 -3.86 -4.29
CA LYS A 110 4.87 -3.63 -5.75
C LYS A 110 3.43 -3.72 -6.27
N PHE A 111 2.68 -4.75 -5.89
CA PHE A 111 1.32 -4.95 -6.38
C PHE A 111 0.34 -3.95 -5.78
N SER A 112 0.40 -3.66 -4.47
CA SER A 112 -0.44 -2.64 -3.85
C SER A 112 -0.15 -1.24 -4.37
N SER A 113 1.11 -0.92 -4.69
CA SER A 113 1.44 0.37 -5.32
C SER A 113 0.79 0.53 -6.70
N ARG A 114 0.76 -0.56 -7.49
CA ARG A 114 0.05 -0.57 -8.79
C ARG A 114 -1.46 -0.45 -8.61
N ALA A 115 -2.02 -1.11 -7.61
CA ALA A 115 -3.44 -1.00 -7.29
C ALA A 115 -3.83 0.44 -6.90
N ILE A 116 -3.04 1.10 -6.05
CA ILE A 116 -3.21 2.53 -5.72
C ILE A 116 -3.17 3.40 -6.98
N ALA A 117 -2.19 3.20 -7.87
CA ALA A 117 -2.11 3.97 -9.11
C ALA A 117 -3.37 3.79 -9.98
N SER A 118 -3.87 2.55 -10.12
CA SER A 118 -5.10 2.26 -10.84
C SER A 118 -6.34 2.88 -10.19
N GLN A 119 -6.43 2.86 -8.86
CA GLN A 119 -7.53 3.48 -8.12
C GLN A 119 -7.52 5.01 -8.30
N ILE A 120 -6.34 5.65 -8.23
CA ILE A 120 -6.20 7.09 -8.49
C ILE A 120 -6.63 7.42 -9.92
N ALA A 121 -6.20 6.63 -10.92
CA ALA A 121 -6.62 6.82 -12.30
C ALA A 121 -8.14 6.67 -12.48
N ALA A 122 -8.74 5.65 -11.86
CA ALA A 122 -10.19 5.43 -11.89
C ALA A 122 -10.95 6.59 -11.23
N ARG A 123 -10.48 7.09 -10.08
CA ARG A 123 -11.06 8.27 -9.42
C ARG A 123 -10.98 9.50 -10.31
N ARG A 124 -9.82 9.77 -10.94
CA ARG A 124 -9.69 10.90 -11.88
C ARG A 124 -10.70 10.82 -13.02
N LEU A 125 -10.87 9.64 -13.61
CA LEU A 125 -11.85 9.44 -14.69
C LEU A 125 -13.30 9.62 -14.19
N LEU A 126 -13.61 9.15 -12.99
CA LEU A 126 -14.94 9.32 -12.38
C LEU A 126 -15.27 10.80 -12.19
N TRP A 127 -14.36 11.58 -11.62
CA TRP A 127 -14.59 13.00 -11.34
C TRP A 127 -14.55 13.88 -12.57
N LEU A 128 -13.67 13.59 -13.54
CA LEU A 128 -13.58 14.36 -14.80
C LEU A 128 -14.71 14.06 -15.79
N ARG A 129 -15.54 13.04 -15.55
CA ARG A 129 -16.69 12.73 -16.41
C ARG A 129 -17.70 13.88 -16.50
N HIS A 130 -17.74 14.74 -15.48
CA HIS A 130 -18.61 15.91 -15.42
C HIS A 130 -18.00 17.16 -16.07
N TRP A 131 -16.74 17.08 -16.52
CA TRP A 131 -16.09 18.17 -17.24
C TRP A 131 -16.64 18.27 -18.67
N GLN A 132 -17.27 19.40 -18.99
CA GLN A 132 -17.62 19.79 -20.36
C GLN A 132 -16.64 20.88 -20.82
N ALA A 133 -15.98 20.65 -21.96
CA ALA A 133 -15.03 21.59 -22.58
C ALA A 133 -15.75 22.72 -23.33
#